data_AF-A0A7C5S411-F1
#
_entry.id   AF-A0A7C5S411-F1
#
_cell.length_a   1.000
_cell.length_b   1.000
_cell.length_c   1.000
_cell.angle_alpha   90.00
_cell.angle_beta   90.00
_cell.angle_gamma   90.00
#
_symmetry.space_group_name_H-M   'P 1'
#
loop_
_entity.id
_entity.type
_entity.pdbx_description
1 polymer ?
#
loop_
_entity_poly.entity_id
_entity_poly.type
_entity_poly.pdbx_seq_one_letter_code
_entity_poly.pdbx_strand_id
1 'polypeptide(L)'
;MRRRQTPKFIKRHDVVRLFERYGCKVFAGRGKGSHFCLIRQYGGGELSFPFPYHREYGQDYIKPARRRLKLTEEDGISDDEFYRGF
;
A
#
# COMPACT_ATOMS: atom_id res chain seq x y z
N MET A 1 -7.15 -3.30 -25.99
CA MET A 1 -7.18 -3.17 -24.50
C MET A 1 -6.52 -1.86 -24.12
N ARG A 2 -7.24 -0.90 -23.52
CA ARG A 2 -6.61 0.31 -22.96
C ARG A 2 -5.87 -0.11 -21.68
N ARG A 3 -4.54 -0.15 -21.69
CA ARG A 3 -3.74 -0.33 -20.47
C ARG A 3 -4.11 0.82 -19.53
N ARG A 4 -4.69 0.50 -18.37
CA ARG A 4 -4.94 1.52 -17.34
C ARG A 4 -3.57 1.94 -16.82
N GLN A 5 -3.31 3.24 -16.90
CA GLN A 5 -1.98 3.76 -16.59
C GLN A 5 -1.85 3.87 -15.07
N THR A 6 -0.80 3.26 -14.50
CA THR A 6 -0.48 3.41 -13.09
C THR A 6 -0.34 4.89 -12.74
N PRO A 7 -1.06 5.40 -11.72
CA PRO A 7 -1.06 6.83 -11.41
C PRO A 7 0.33 7.30 -10.97
N LYS A 8 0.75 8.48 -11.45
CA LYS A 8 2.04 9.10 -11.09
C LYS A 8 2.09 9.45 -9.60
N PHE A 9 0.98 9.96 -9.07
CA PHE A 9 0.81 10.30 -7.66
C PHE A 9 -0.56 9.86 -7.14
N ILE A 10 -0.61 9.43 -5.88
CA ILE A 10 -1.81 8.95 -5.19
C ILE A 10 -1.97 9.73 -3.88
N LYS A 11 -3.17 10.26 -3.60
CA LYS A 11 -3.42 10.97 -2.35
C LYS A 11 -3.33 10.03 -1.14
N ARG A 12 -3.04 10.55 0.04
CA ARG A 12 -2.90 9.72 1.25
C ARG A 12 -4.10 8.86 1.59
N HIS A 13 -5.27 9.48 1.66
CA HIS A 13 -6.53 8.80 1.99
C HIS A 13 -6.82 7.63 1.05
N ASP A 14 -6.43 7.85 -0.20
CA ASP A 14 -6.55 6.96 -1.32
C ASP A 14 -5.55 5.79 -1.26
N VAL A 15 -4.29 6.07 -0.89
CA VAL A 15 -3.30 5.04 -0.54
C VAL A 15 -3.81 4.16 0.60
N VAL A 16 -4.33 4.77 1.67
CA VAL A 16 -4.88 4.04 2.82
C VAL A 16 -5.99 3.08 2.37
N ARG A 17 -6.96 3.57 1.60
CA ARG A 17 -8.05 2.74 1.05
C ARG A 17 -7.55 1.59 0.18
N LEU A 18 -6.52 1.83 -0.64
CA LEU A 18 -5.91 0.77 -1.46
C LEU A 18 -5.36 -0.34 -0.58
N PHE A 19 -4.56 -0.02 0.44
CA PHE A 19 -3.98 -1.02 1.32
C PHE A 19 -5.03 -1.71 2.21
N GLU A 20 -6.05 -0.98 2.69
CA GLU A 20 -7.15 -1.54 3.48
C GLU A 20 -7.97 -2.58 2.72
N ARG A 21 -8.18 -2.38 1.41
CA ARG A 21 -8.85 -3.37 0.55
C ARG A 21 -8.18 -4.74 0.59
N TYR A 22 -6.85 -4.77 0.75
CA TYR A 22 -6.06 -5.99 0.82
C TYR A 22 -5.79 -6.48 2.24
N GLY A 23 -6.62 -6.04 3.20
CA GLY A 23 -6.57 -6.48 4.60
C GLY A 23 -5.46 -5.83 5.42
N CYS A 24 -4.85 -4.75 4.92
CA CYS A 24 -3.91 -3.97 5.73
C CYS A 24 -4.68 -3.06 6.69
N LYS A 25 -4.22 -2.95 7.93
CA LYS A 25 -4.71 -1.99 8.92
C LYS A 25 -3.72 -0.84 9.04
N VAL A 26 -4.23 0.36 9.24
CA VAL A 26 -3.42 1.57 9.45
C VAL A 26 -3.33 1.88 10.93
N PHE A 27 -2.10 1.97 11.45
CA PHE A 27 -1.85 2.34 12.84
C PHE A 27 -1.02 3.62 12.91
N ALA A 28 -1.67 4.73 13.28
CA ALA A 28 -1.01 6.01 13.51
C ALA A 28 -0.06 5.96 14.71
N GLY A 29 -0.43 5.26 15.79
CA GLY A 29 0.32 5.21 17.05
C GLY A 29 1.49 4.21 17.11
N ARG A 30 1.67 3.36 16.09
CA ARG A 30 2.83 2.44 15.98
C ARG A 30 3.94 2.99 15.07
N GLY A 31 3.74 4.16 14.46
CA GLY A 31 4.77 4.85 13.72
C GLY A 31 5.60 5.75 14.65
N LYS A 32 6.93 5.77 14.46
CA LYS A 32 7.80 6.72 15.16
C LYS A 32 7.79 8.05 14.41
N GLY A 33 7.42 9.14 15.09
CA GLY A 33 7.41 10.49 14.51
C GLY A 33 6.36 10.70 13.42
N SER A 34 6.77 11.14 12.23
CA SER A 34 5.92 11.49 11.09
C SER A 34 5.54 10.31 10.19
N HIS A 35 5.35 9.11 10.75
CA HIS A 35 4.96 7.91 10.02
C HIS A 35 3.70 7.28 10.61
N PHE A 36 2.92 6.59 9.79
CA PHE A 36 1.96 5.56 10.23
C PHE A 36 2.50 4.18 9.87
N CYS A 37 1.96 3.12 10.49
CA CYS A 37 2.34 1.76 10.15
C CYS A 37 1.20 1.06 9.40
N LEU A 38 1.51 0.48 8.25
CA LEU A 38 0.65 -0.46 7.55
C LEU A 38 0.94 -1.86 8.09
N ILE A 39 -0.10 -2.56 8.58
CA ILE A 39 0.04 -3.90 9.14
C ILE A 39 -0.89 -4.85 8.42
N ARG A 40 -0.38 -5.95 7.89
CA ARG A 40 -1.16 -7.00 7.23
C ARG A 40 -0.94 -8.34 7.92
N GLN A 41 -2.02 -9.01 8.28
CA GLN A 41 -1.97 -10.41 8.68
C GLN A 41 -1.96 -11.27 7.41
N TYR A 42 -1.05 -12.24 7.34
CA TYR A 42 -1.04 -13.25 6.28
C TYR A 42 -0.89 -14.64 6.92
N GLY A 43 -1.13 -15.71 6.17
CA GLY A 43 -1.11 -17.08 6.69
C GLY A 43 0.19 -17.53 7.39
N GLY A 44 1.28 -16.76 7.31
CA GLY A 44 2.54 -17.02 8.02
C GLY A 44 2.91 -15.98 9.08
N GLY A 45 2.01 -15.07 9.46
CA GLY A 45 2.20 -14.11 10.55
C GLY A 45 1.82 -12.66 10.21
N GLU A 46 2.41 -11.73 10.96
CA GLU A 46 2.17 -10.28 10.80
C GLU A 46 3.29 -9.65 9.97
N LEU A 47 2.92 -8.84 8.97
CA LEU A 47 3.84 -7.98 8.22
C LEU A 47 3.54 -6.53 8.55
N SER A 48 4.59 -5.74 8.75
CA SER A 48 4.47 -4.32 9.02
C SER A 48 5.38 -3.49 8.13
N PHE A 49 4.90 -2.32 7.71
CA PHE A 49 5.68 -1.35 6.95
C PHE A 49 5.43 0.08 7.46
N PRO A 50 6.46 0.80 7.94
CA PRO A 50 6.34 2.21 8.29
C PRO A 50 6.19 3.04 7.02
N PHE A 51 5.16 3.88 6.97
CA PHE A 51 4.80 4.68 5.82
C PHE A 51 4.76 6.17 6.23
N PRO A 52 5.52 7.05 5.57
CA PRO A 52 5.62 8.45 5.97
C PRO A 52 4.30 9.19 5.76
N TYR A 53 4.02 10.21 6.57
CA TYR A 53 2.90 11.10 6.38
C TYR A 53 3.22 12.16 5.31
N HIS A 54 2.66 11.98 4.12
CA HIS A 54 2.66 12.95 3.04
C HIS A 54 1.23 13.17 2.53
N ARG A 55 1.01 14.25 1.77
CA ARG A 55 -0.28 14.51 1.12
C ARG A 55 -0.52 13.57 -0.06
N GLU A 56 0.56 13.25 -0.78
CA GLU A 56 0.56 12.53 -2.04
C GLU A 56 1.79 11.62 -2.10
N TYR A 57 1.69 10.50 -2.79
CA TYR A 57 2.73 9.48 -2.85
C TYR A 57 3.00 9.07 -4.29
N GLY A 58 4.28 9.06 -4.65
CA GLY A 58 4.75 8.44 -5.86
C GLY A 58 4.83 6.92 -5.74
N GLN A 59 5.15 6.29 -6.88
CA GLN A 59 5.32 4.84 -6.98
C GLN A 59 6.51 4.32 -6.18
N ASP A 60 7.50 5.17 -5.93
CA ASP A 60 8.67 4.93 -5.09
C ASP A 60 8.31 4.66 -3.62
N TYR A 61 7.19 5.21 -3.12
CA TYR A 61 6.68 4.89 -1.78
C TYR A 61 5.81 3.62 -1.77
N ILE A 62 5.01 3.42 -2.82
CA ILE A 62 4.01 2.35 -2.87
C ILE A 62 4.64 0.99 -3.17
N LYS A 63 5.61 0.92 -4.09
CA LYS A 63 6.27 -0.33 -4.50
C LYS A 63 6.97 -1.05 -3.32
N PRO A 64 7.78 -0.38 -2.48
CA PRO A 64 8.39 -1.02 -1.32
C PRO A 64 7.34 -1.52 -0.31
N ALA A 65 6.28 -0.74 -0.08
CA ALA A 65 5.19 -1.15 0.81
C ALA A 65 4.47 -2.41 0.28
N ARG A 66 4.15 -2.46 -1.02
CA ARG A 66 3.55 -3.65 -1.64
C ARG A 66 4.43 -4.88 -1.53
N ARG A 67 5.73 -4.74 -1.83
CA ARG A 67 6.70 -5.84 -1.69
C ARG A 67 6.78 -6.34 -0.25
N ARG A 68 6.83 -5.44 0.74
CA ARG A 68 6.92 -5.82 2.15
C ARG A 68 5.65 -6.52 2.64
N LEU A 69 4.49 -6.06 2.19
CA LEU A 69 3.17 -6.54 2.63
C LEU A 69 2.65 -7.69 1.76
N LYS A 70 3.46 -8.26 0.86
CA LYS A 70 3.09 -9.37 -0.03
C LYS A 70 1.88 -9.05 -0.92
N LEU A 71 1.94 -7.92 -1.60
CA LEU A 71 0.90 -7.41 -2.50
C LEU A 71 1.44 -7.17 -3.92
N THR A 72 2.30 -8.07 -4.40
CA THR A 72 2.90 -8.02 -5.74
C THR A 72 2.33 -9.12 -6.64
N GLU A 73 2.76 -9.15 -7.90
CA GLU A 73 2.40 -10.21 -8.85
C GLU A 73 2.84 -11.60 -8.37
N GLU A 74 3.98 -11.69 -7.66
CA GLU A 74 4.47 -12.94 -7.06
C GLU A 74 3.51 -13.49 -5.99
N ASP A 75 2.75 -12.61 -5.35
CA ASP A 75 1.71 -12.96 -4.37
C ASP A 75 0.31 -13.06 -5.00
N GLY A 76 0.22 -13.00 -6.34
CA GLY A 76 -1.02 -13.11 -7.11
C GLY A 76 -1.78 -11.80 -7.32
N ILE A 77 -1.18 -10.64 -7.03
CA ILE A 77 -1.84 -9.32 -7.12
C ILE A 77 -1.13 -8.44 -8.15
N SER A 78 -1.72 -8.35 -9.33
CA SER A 78 -1.19 -7.51 -10.42
C SER A 78 -1.30 -6.01 -10.12
N ASP A 79 -0.49 -5.20 -10.80
CA ASP A 79 -0.59 -3.74 -10.71
C ASP A 79 -1.99 -3.23 -11.10
N ASP A 80 -2.56 -3.75 -12.18
CA ASP A 80 -3.91 -3.39 -12.65
C ASP A 80 -5.00 -3.75 -11.63
N GLU A 81 -4.82 -4.86 -10.91
CA GLU A 81 -5.72 -5.25 -9.83
C GLU A 81 -5.56 -4.34 -8.62
N PHE A 82 -4.32 -4.13 -8.18
CA PHE A 82 -4.00 -3.30 -7.02
C PHE A 82 -4.57 -1.89 -7.17
N TYR A 83 -4.42 -1.28 -8.36
CA TYR A 83 -4.92 0.07 -8.64
C TYR A 83 -6.36 0.10 -9.18
N ARG A 84 -7.12 -1.01 -9.14
CA ARG A 84 -8.48 -1.04 -9.71
C ARG A 84 -9.41 -0.10 -8.94
N GLY A 85 -10.12 0.78 -9.65
CA GLY A 85 -11.06 1.72 -9.02
C GLY A 85 -10.37 2.85 -8.26
N PHE A 86 -9.08 3.03 -8.52
CA PHE A 86 -8.32 4.22 -8.22
C PHE A 86 -8.36 5.20 -9.39
#